data_AF-A0A934ACJ9-F1
#
_entry.id   AF-A0A934ACJ9-F1
#
_cell.length_a   1.000
_cell.length_b   1.000
_cell.length_c   1.000
_cell.angle_alpha   90.00
_cell.angle_beta   90.00
_cell.angle_gamma   90.00
#
_symmetry.space_group_name_H-M   'P 1'
#
loop_
_entity.id
_entity.type
_entity.pdbx_description
1 polymer ?
#
loop_
_entity_poly.entity_id
_entity_poly.type
_entity_poly.pdbx_seq_one_letter_code
_entity_poly.pdbx_strand_id
1 'polypeptide(L)'
;MKLFVVKLLRWVFVFQCILATLAICPANSGEIGKTLNTLILSDEAPGNLISVLIKAEYGNYNLYQTLLQIQVDAKPSISGMITPTFLSALASCPAGSQILTTKLNSFPAGSSLAISTDGTVQTVNVHATDYYNKQGVSALLSSISGVGDVYFVHSGPQPSTALDMPLTSWTVGDTTYNVFAIASGSVSAPPAPPTPERKASLLF
;
A
#
# COMPACT_ATOMS: atom_id res chain seq x y z
N MET A 1 -11.10 -7.19 71.22
CA MET A 1 -10.20 -8.36 71.30
C MET A 1 -9.86 -8.77 69.86
N LYS A 2 -8.60 -8.57 69.44
CA LYS A 2 -7.92 -9.20 68.27
C LYS A 2 -8.50 -8.81 66.89
N LEU A 3 -7.95 -7.83 66.15
CA LEU A 3 -6.66 -7.84 65.44
C LEU A 3 -6.34 -9.24 64.85
N PHE A 4 -6.03 -9.30 63.56
CA PHE A 4 -5.65 -10.49 62.75
C PHE A 4 -6.70 -11.10 61.81
N VAL A 5 -7.25 -10.35 60.83
CA VAL A 5 -7.58 -10.93 59.50
C VAL A 5 -7.49 -9.87 58.37
N VAL A 6 -6.40 -9.10 58.31
CA VAL A 6 -6.15 -8.11 57.21
C VAL A 6 -4.86 -8.44 56.45
N LYS A 7 -4.43 -9.71 56.41
CA LYS A 7 -3.09 -10.03 55.90
C LYS A 7 -2.90 -11.40 55.23
N LEU A 8 -3.91 -11.94 54.54
CA LEU A 8 -3.70 -13.18 53.78
C LEU A 8 -4.56 -13.35 52.52
N LEU A 9 -4.84 -12.26 51.80
CA LEU A 9 -5.45 -12.35 50.45
C LEU A 9 -4.91 -11.28 49.50
N ARG A 10 -3.59 -11.15 49.50
CA ARG A 10 -2.80 -10.56 48.42
C ARG A 10 -1.67 -11.55 48.19
N TRP A 11 -1.61 -12.13 46.99
CA TRP A 11 -0.60 -13.06 46.45
C TRP A 11 -1.15 -14.46 46.10
N VAL A 12 -1.99 -14.54 45.07
CA VAL A 12 -2.01 -15.71 44.17
C VAL A 12 -2.23 -15.19 42.74
N PHE A 13 -1.13 -15.09 42.00
CA PHE A 13 -1.03 -15.19 40.52
C PHE A 13 -1.98 -14.31 39.68
N VAL A 14 -1.64 -13.05 39.40
CA VAL A 14 -0.90 -12.66 38.17
C VAL A 14 -0.19 -13.83 37.47
N PHE A 15 -0.91 -14.65 36.72
CA PHE A 15 -0.40 -15.45 35.57
C PHE A 15 -1.52 -16.35 35.02
N GLN A 16 -2.52 -15.79 34.33
CA GLN A 16 -3.23 -16.58 33.33
C GLN A 16 -2.82 -16.07 31.97
N CYS A 17 -1.77 -16.74 31.47
CA CYS A 17 -1.43 -16.99 30.10
C CYS A 17 -2.23 -16.18 29.09
N ILE A 18 -1.59 -15.07 28.68
CA ILE A 18 -1.59 -14.60 27.30
C ILE A 18 -1.49 -15.85 26.44
N LEU A 19 -2.62 -16.28 25.91
CA LEU A 19 -2.65 -17.20 24.80
C LEU A 19 -2.13 -16.38 23.62
N ALA A 20 -0.81 -16.34 23.49
CA ALA A 20 -0.16 -15.94 22.26
C ALA A 20 -0.59 -16.97 21.23
N THR A 21 -1.76 -16.76 20.63
CA THR A 21 -2.03 -17.27 19.30
C THR A 21 -0.90 -16.73 18.45
N LEU A 22 0.10 -17.57 18.23
CA LEU A 22 0.94 -17.52 17.05
C LEU A 22 -0.05 -17.45 15.89
N ALA A 23 -0.37 -16.22 15.46
CA ALA A 23 -0.88 -15.97 14.14
C ALA A 23 0.27 -16.44 13.23
N ILE A 24 0.19 -17.71 12.87
CA ILE A 24 0.81 -18.21 11.67
C ILE A 24 0.17 -17.32 10.61
N CYS A 25 0.87 -16.26 10.17
CA CYS A 25 0.71 -15.78 8.80
C CYS A 25 0.61 -17.04 7.95
N PRO A 26 -0.22 -17.10 6.90
CA PRO A 26 -0.16 -18.21 5.98
C PRO A 26 1.29 -18.34 5.47
N ALA A 27 2.04 -19.21 6.13
CA ALA A 27 3.26 -19.79 5.64
C ALA A 27 2.70 -20.81 4.69
N ASN A 28 2.46 -20.37 3.44
CA ASN A 28 2.09 -21.27 2.37
C ASN A 28 3.14 -22.37 2.36
N SER A 29 2.72 -23.54 2.86
CA SER A 29 3.50 -24.75 2.87
C SER A 29 3.75 -25.15 1.43
N GLY A 30 5.00 -25.04 0.98
CA GLY A 30 5.51 -25.80 -0.16
C GLY A 30 4.82 -25.58 -1.51
N GLU A 31 4.40 -24.36 -1.84
CA GLU A 31 4.17 -24.02 -3.25
C GLU A 31 5.50 -23.55 -3.86
N ILE A 32 5.92 -24.21 -4.94
CA ILE A 32 6.98 -23.71 -5.81
C ILE A 32 6.46 -22.40 -6.41
N GLY A 33 7.05 -21.27 -5.98
CA GLY A 33 6.68 -19.92 -6.44
C GLY A 33 5.55 -19.27 -5.62
N LYS A 34 5.88 -18.65 -4.48
CA LYS A 34 4.94 -17.81 -3.70
C LYS A 34 4.67 -16.53 -4.46
N THR A 35 3.42 -16.22 -4.79
CA THR A 35 3.04 -14.93 -5.39
C THR A 35 2.40 -14.01 -4.35
N LEU A 36 2.87 -12.78 -4.28
CA LEU A 36 2.42 -11.75 -3.34
C LEU A 36 1.83 -10.57 -4.08
N ASN A 37 0.76 -10.00 -3.51
CA ASN A 37 0.21 -8.74 -4.00
C ASN A 37 0.98 -7.57 -3.38
N THR A 38 1.35 -6.62 -4.21
CA THR A 38 2.21 -5.49 -3.84
C THR A 38 1.59 -4.17 -4.27
N LEU A 39 1.53 -3.22 -3.32
CA LEU A 39 1.17 -1.83 -3.55
C LEU A 39 2.44 -0.99 -3.52
N ILE A 40 2.58 -0.04 -4.44
CA ILE A 40 3.70 0.90 -4.43
C ILE A 40 3.25 2.29 -4.03
N LEU A 41 3.95 2.91 -3.08
CA LEU A 41 3.91 4.35 -2.83
C LEU A 41 5.07 4.98 -3.59
N SER A 42 4.78 5.66 -4.70
CA SER A 42 5.78 6.25 -5.57
C SER A 42 6.19 7.64 -5.05
N ASP A 43 7.47 7.83 -4.73
CA ASP A 43 8.03 9.16 -4.40
C ASP A 43 8.67 9.81 -5.63
N GLU A 44 8.21 9.44 -6.84
CA GLU A 44 8.71 9.97 -8.09
C GLU A 44 8.50 11.50 -8.18
N ALA A 45 9.46 12.17 -8.81
CA ALA A 45 9.28 13.55 -9.22
C ALA A 45 8.68 13.58 -10.64
N PRO A 46 7.79 14.53 -10.94
CA PRO A 46 7.22 15.53 -10.03
C PRO A 46 6.00 14.98 -9.26
N GLY A 47 5.98 15.16 -7.93
CA GLY A 47 4.87 14.71 -7.07
C GLY A 47 5.33 14.41 -5.66
N ASN A 48 6.40 13.60 -5.53
CA ASN A 48 7.03 13.22 -4.26
C ASN A 48 6.00 12.83 -3.19
N LEU A 49 5.17 11.82 -3.47
CA LEU A 49 4.02 11.43 -2.64
C LEU A 49 4.42 11.20 -1.18
N ILE A 50 5.49 10.44 -0.92
CA ILE A 50 5.93 10.10 0.44
C ILE A 50 6.37 11.37 1.17
N SER A 51 7.13 12.23 0.48
CA SER A 51 7.57 13.51 1.02
C SER A 51 6.37 14.42 1.36
N VAL A 52 5.32 14.43 0.54
CA VAL A 52 4.10 15.21 0.79
C VAL A 52 3.27 14.59 1.92
N LEU A 53 3.13 13.27 1.98
CA LEU A 53 2.47 12.56 3.08
C LEU A 53 3.14 12.88 4.42
N ILE A 54 4.48 12.87 4.48
CA ILE A 54 5.22 13.23 5.69
C ILE A 54 4.90 14.66 6.13
N LYS A 55 4.82 15.62 5.18
CA LYS A 55 4.44 17.01 5.46
C LYS A 55 2.98 17.15 5.90
N ALA A 56 2.10 16.28 5.43
CA ALA A 56 0.69 16.19 5.81
C ALA A 56 0.46 15.44 7.14
N GLU A 57 1.49 15.30 7.98
CA GLU A 57 1.47 14.64 9.30
C GLU A 57 1.35 13.11 9.28
N TYR A 58 1.38 12.47 8.11
CA TYR A 58 1.38 11.00 8.02
C TYR A 58 2.71 10.38 8.46
N GLY A 59 3.77 11.19 8.61
CA GLY A 59 5.11 10.71 8.94
C GLY A 59 5.23 9.94 10.25
N ASN A 60 4.32 10.15 11.20
CA ASN A 60 4.31 9.47 12.50
C ASN A 60 3.57 8.13 12.51
N TYR A 61 2.78 7.85 11.47
CA TYR A 61 2.10 6.57 11.30
C TYR A 61 3.10 5.49 10.87
N ASN A 62 2.87 4.26 11.33
CA ASN A 62 3.49 3.11 10.69
C ASN A 62 2.90 2.91 9.28
N LEU A 63 3.59 2.14 8.44
CA LEU A 63 3.17 1.98 7.05
C LEU A 63 1.74 1.39 6.91
N TYR A 64 1.33 0.48 7.78
CA TYR A 64 -0.05 -0.04 7.78
C TYR A 64 -1.07 1.08 8.05
N GLN A 65 -0.83 1.88 9.10
CA GLN A 65 -1.67 3.03 9.46
C GLN A 65 -1.68 4.09 8.35
N THR A 66 -0.55 4.33 7.70
CA THR A 66 -0.47 5.21 6.53
C THR A 66 -1.41 4.74 5.43
N LEU A 67 -1.38 3.46 5.07
CA LEU A 67 -2.25 2.90 4.03
C LEU A 67 -3.74 2.93 4.42
N LEU A 68 -4.05 2.64 5.69
CA LEU A 68 -5.41 2.75 6.21
C LEU A 68 -5.92 4.19 6.12
N GLN A 69 -5.12 5.16 6.53
CA GLN A 69 -5.50 6.57 6.53
C GLN A 69 -5.65 7.10 5.09
N ILE A 70 -4.77 6.72 4.18
CA ILE A 70 -4.89 7.04 2.74
C ILE A 70 -6.23 6.51 2.19
N GLN A 71 -6.60 5.26 2.50
CA GLN A 71 -7.88 4.69 2.06
C GLN A 71 -9.09 5.48 2.60
N VAL A 72 -9.05 5.88 3.87
CA VAL A 72 -10.14 6.62 4.53
C VAL A 72 -10.28 8.04 3.98
N ASP A 73 -9.16 8.74 3.80
CA ASP A 73 -9.15 10.18 3.47
C ASP A 73 -9.29 10.44 1.96
N ALA A 74 -8.99 9.46 1.11
CA ALA A 74 -9.13 9.56 -0.34
C ALA A 74 -10.57 9.86 -0.79
N LYS A 75 -10.72 10.85 -1.67
CA LYS A 75 -11.96 11.24 -2.37
C LYS A 75 -11.70 11.46 -3.86
N PRO A 76 -12.33 10.69 -4.77
CA PRO A 76 -13.24 9.55 -4.55
C PRO A 76 -12.59 8.38 -3.80
N SER A 77 -13.42 7.46 -3.29
CA SER A 77 -12.93 6.28 -2.56
C SER A 77 -12.07 5.38 -3.45
N ILE A 78 -10.99 4.88 -2.86
CA ILE A 78 -10.02 3.96 -3.48
C ILE A 78 -10.11 2.54 -2.90
N SER A 79 -11.21 2.19 -2.23
CA SER A 79 -11.37 0.88 -1.56
C SER A 79 -11.37 -0.31 -2.54
N GLY A 80 -11.52 -0.05 -3.84
CA GLY A 80 -11.32 -1.04 -4.90
C GLY A 80 -9.85 -1.30 -5.23
N MET A 81 -8.94 -0.37 -4.91
CA MET A 81 -7.50 -0.51 -5.13
C MET A 81 -6.83 -0.99 -3.84
N ILE A 82 -6.90 -0.20 -2.77
CA ILE A 82 -6.50 -0.67 -1.44
C ILE A 82 -7.68 -1.45 -0.90
N THR A 83 -7.72 -2.76 -1.11
CA THR A 83 -8.88 -3.57 -0.71
C THR A 83 -8.87 -3.92 0.78
N PRO A 84 -10.04 -4.17 1.40
CA PRO A 84 -10.11 -4.70 2.77
C PRO A 84 -9.31 -5.99 2.95
N THR A 85 -9.27 -6.85 1.92
CA THR A 85 -8.48 -8.10 1.93
C THR A 85 -6.98 -7.82 2.02
N PHE A 86 -6.48 -6.85 1.23
CA PHE A 86 -5.09 -6.44 1.28
C PHE A 86 -4.71 -5.88 2.66
N LEU A 87 -5.52 -4.97 3.21
CA LEU A 87 -5.28 -4.42 4.56
C LEU A 87 -5.36 -5.49 5.65
N SER A 88 -6.29 -6.45 5.54
CA SER A 88 -6.42 -7.55 6.50
C SER A 88 -5.19 -8.46 6.49
N ALA A 89 -4.60 -8.71 5.32
CA ALA A 89 -3.34 -9.47 5.22
C ALA A 89 -2.19 -8.73 5.91
N LEU A 90 -2.07 -7.41 5.70
CA LEU A 90 -1.06 -6.59 6.38
C LEU A 90 -1.27 -6.53 7.89
N ALA A 91 -2.51 -6.40 8.36
CA ALA A 91 -2.85 -6.39 9.77
C ALA A 91 -2.53 -7.72 10.48
N SER A 92 -2.52 -8.82 9.72
CA SER A 92 -2.20 -10.16 10.21
C SER A 92 -0.70 -10.47 10.23
N CYS A 93 0.16 -9.53 9.81
CA CYS A 93 1.60 -9.68 9.86
C CYS A 93 2.11 -9.76 11.32
N PRO A 94 3.26 -10.39 11.59
CA PRO A 94 3.81 -10.48 12.94
C PRO A 94 4.00 -9.07 13.53
N ALA A 95 3.76 -8.90 14.83
CA ALA A 95 3.81 -7.57 15.48
C ALA A 95 5.17 -6.86 15.35
N GLY A 96 6.26 -7.61 15.14
CA GLY A 96 7.61 -7.07 14.89
C GLY A 96 7.94 -6.78 13.42
N SER A 97 6.97 -6.92 12.50
CA SER A 97 7.16 -6.69 11.07
C SER A 97 7.29 -5.20 10.76
N GLN A 98 8.13 -4.89 9.76
CA GLN A 98 8.43 -3.51 9.35
C GLN A 98 7.17 -2.69 9.03
N ILE A 99 6.15 -3.32 8.43
CA ILE A 99 4.87 -2.69 8.09
C ILE A 99 4.11 -2.17 9.33
N LEU A 100 4.26 -2.81 10.50
CA LEU A 100 3.60 -2.45 11.75
C LEU A 100 4.49 -1.62 12.70
N THR A 101 5.81 -1.69 12.56
CA THR A 101 6.74 -1.03 13.49
C THR A 101 7.42 0.21 12.92
N THR A 102 7.61 0.28 11.59
CA THR A 102 8.41 1.34 10.97
C THR A 102 7.52 2.48 10.50
N LYS A 103 7.91 3.69 10.89
CA LYS A 103 7.22 4.93 10.54
C LYS A 103 7.52 5.35 9.11
N LEU A 104 6.57 6.03 8.46
CA LEU A 104 6.77 6.53 7.10
C LEU A 104 7.97 7.48 6.99
N ASN A 105 8.20 8.33 7.99
CA ASN A 105 9.34 9.27 8.00
C ASN A 105 10.71 8.63 8.22
N SER A 106 10.78 7.31 8.42
CA SER A 106 12.04 6.57 8.54
C SER A 106 12.62 6.17 7.19
N PHE A 107 11.86 6.34 6.10
CA PHE A 107 12.31 6.04 4.74
C PHE A 107 12.96 7.25 4.09
N PRO A 108 13.98 7.05 3.24
CA PRO A 108 14.64 8.15 2.53
C PRO A 108 13.66 8.82 1.55
N ALA A 109 13.73 10.14 1.45
CA ALA A 109 13.02 10.90 0.44
C ALA A 109 13.54 10.54 -0.98
N GLY A 110 12.67 10.63 -1.97
CA GLY A 110 12.93 10.30 -3.38
C GLY A 110 12.93 8.80 -3.68
N SER A 111 12.53 7.96 -2.72
CA SER A 111 12.51 6.50 -2.87
C SER A 111 11.08 5.97 -2.84
N SER A 112 10.67 5.22 -3.86
CA SER A 112 9.37 4.55 -3.86
C SER A 112 9.39 3.31 -2.97
N LEU A 113 8.29 3.05 -2.29
CA LEU A 113 8.14 1.93 -1.36
C LEU A 113 7.15 0.89 -1.91
N ALA A 114 7.62 -0.33 -2.12
CA ALA A 114 6.79 -1.49 -2.41
C ALA A 114 6.41 -2.21 -1.11
N ILE A 115 5.11 -2.35 -0.88
CA ILE A 115 4.52 -2.96 0.32
C ILE A 115 3.74 -4.19 -0.10
N SER A 116 4.13 -5.36 0.41
CA SER A 116 3.58 -6.66 -0.01
C SER A 116 2.72 -7.30 1.08
N THR A 117 1.79 -8.18 0.70
CA THR A 117 0.82 -8.79 1.63
C THR A 117 1.43 -9.61 2.78
N ASP A 118 2.71 -9.98 2.72
CA ASP A 118 3.41 -10.63 3.84
C ASP A 118 4.17 -9.66 4.76
N GLY A 119 3.96 -8.35 4.59
CA GLY A 119 4.57 -7.30 5.40
C GLY A 119 5.98 -6.92 4.96
N THR A 120 6.49 -7.51 3.88
CA THR A 120 7.77 -7.12 3.29
C THR A 120 7.66 -5.73 2.67
N VAL A 121 8.64 -4.88 2.99
CA VAL A 121 8.77 -3.52 2.47
C VAL A 121 10.10 -3.40 1.73
N GLN A 122 10.05 -2.96 0.47
CA GLN A 122 11.24 -2.80 -0.38
C GLN A 122 11.28 -1.39 -0.94
N THR A 123 12.47 -0.79 -0.99
CA THR A 123 12.69 0.40 -1.81
C THR A 123 12.84 -0.04 -3.27
N VAL A 124 12.06 0.57 -4.16
CA VAL A 124 12.03 0.23 -5.58
C VAL A 124 12.17 1.48 -6.44
N ASN A 125 12.66 1.31 -7.66
CA ASN A 125 12.68 2.35 -8.68
C ASN A 125 11.58 2.07 -9.71
N VAL A 126 10.33 2.18 -9.26
CA VAL A 126 9.13 1.99 -10.09
C VAL A 126 8.30 3.27 -10.02
N HIS A 127 7.99 3.80 -11.20
CA HIS A 127 7.31 5.07 -11.38
C HIS A 127 5.92 4.83 -11.95
N ALA A 128 4.90 5.52 -11.44
CA ALA A 128 3.54 5.43 -11.98
C ALA A 128 3.49 5.98 -13.43
N THR A 129 4.36 6.95 -13.73
CA THR A 129 4.46 7.55 -15.07
C THR A 129 4.76 6.56 -16.19
N ASP A 130 5.51 5.49 -15.88
CA ASP A 130 5.81 4.44 -16.85
C ASP A 130 4.59 3.60 -17.24
N TYR A 131 3.47 3.71 -16.52
CA TYR A 131 2.27 2.89 -16.75
C TYR A 131 1.05 3.68 -17.23
N TYR A 132 1.08 5.02 -17.19
CA TYR A 132 -0.01 5.82 -17.74
C TYR A 132 -0.24 5.49 -19.22
N ASN A 133 -1.51 5.42 -19.61
CA ASN A 133 -1.97 5.15 -20.97
C ASN A 133 -1.54 3.79 -21.56
N LYS A 134 -1.00 2.87 -20.75
CA LYS A 134 -0.78 1.49 -21.18
C LYS A 134 -2.12 0.75 -21.27
N GLN A 135 -2.24 -0.12 -22.27
CA GLN A 135 -3.45 -0.92 -22.47
C GLN A 135 -3.73 -1.80 -21.24
N GLY A 136 -4.98 -1.79 -20.78
CA GLY A 136 -5.45 -2.50 -19.57
C GLY A 136 -4.84 -2.01 -18.26
N VAL A 137 -4.33 -0.78 -18.24
CA VAL A 137 -4.04 -0.02 -17.03
C VAL A 137 -5.09 1.06 -16.89
N SER A 138 -5.60 1.25 -15.67
CA SER A 138 -6.51 2.33 -15.32
C SER A 138 -5.85 3.25 -14.30
N ALA A 139 -6.28 4.51 -14.29
CA ALA A 139 -5.82 5.49 -13.32
C ALA A 139 -7.02 6.19 -12.70
N LEU A 140 -7.06 6.26 -11.38
CA LEU A 140 -8.04 7.03 -10.63
C LEU A 140 -7.34 8.20 -9.95
N LEU A 141 -7.83 9.41 -10.20
CA LEU A 141 -7.43 10.59 -9.45
C LEU A 141 -8.27 10.68 -8.18
N SER A 142 -7.61 10.84 -7.04
CA SER A 142 -8.25 11.08 -5.75
C SER A 142 -7.51 12.15 -4.98
N SER A 143 -8.26 13.06 -4.36
CA SER A 143 -7.71 14.08 -3.47
C SER A 143 -7.69 13.57 -2.03
N ILE A 144 -6.60 13.85 -1.32
CA ILE A 144 -6.42 13.55 0.10
C ILE A 144 -6.16 14.87 0.82
N SER A 145 -6.89 15.14 1.91
CA SER A 145 -6.74 16.39 2.68
C SER A 145 -5.30 16.55 3.19
N GLY A 146 -4.72 17.75 3.04
CA GLY A 146 -3.34 18.05 3.44
C GLY A 146 -2.26 17.50 2.49
N VAL A 147 -2.59 16.55 1.61
CA VAL A 147 -1.67 15.95 0.63
C VAL A 147 -1.90 16.53 -0.77
N GLY A 148 -3.16 16.72 -1.16
CA GLY A 148 -3.56 17.12 -2.50
C GLY A 148 -3.95 15.92 -3.36
N ASP A 149 -3.78 16.07 -4.67
CA ASP A 149 -4.19 15.07 -5.65
C ASP A 149 -3.19 13.92 -5.73
N VAL A 150 -3.70 12.69 -5.69
CA VAL A 150 -2.96 11.43 -5.76
C VAL A 150 -3.57 10.57 -6.86
N TYR A 151 -2.73 10.10 -7.77
CA TYR A 151 -3.12 9.11 -8.77
C TYR A 151 -2.92 7.70 -8.23
N PHE A 152 -3.93 6.88 -8.42
CA PHE A 152 -3.88 5.44 -8.19
C PHE A 152 -3.89 4.77 -9.55
N VAL A 153 -2.70 4.42 -10.04
CA VAL A 153 -2.53 3.62 -11.26
C VAL A 153 -2.66 2.16 -10.88
N HIS A 154 -3.57 1.43 -11.50
CA HIS A 154 -3.84 0.04 -11.16
C HIS A 154 -4.08 -0.80 -12.42
N SER A 155 -3.83 -2.09 -12.30
CA SER A 155 -4.23 -3.05 -13.33
C SER A 155 -5.75 -3.00 -13.51
N GLY A 156 -6.21 -2.92 -14.75
CA GLY A 156 -7.60 -3.15 -15.11
C GLY A 156 -7.74 -4.50 -15.84
N PRO A 157 -8.98 -4.99 -16.00
CA PRO A 157 -9.22 -6.22 -16.74
C PRO A 157 -8.76 -6.06 -18.19
N GLN A 158 -7.90 -6.98 -18.67
CA GLN A 158 -7.53 -7.04 -20.09
C GLN A 158 -8.70 -7.62 -20.91
N PRO A 159 -9.02 -7.06 -22.09
CA PRO A 159 -10.14 -7.51 -22.92
C PRO A 159 -9.98 -8.94 -23.45
N SER A 160 -8.78 -9.53 -23.40
CA SER A 160 -8.49 -10.87 -23.94
C SER A 160 -8.38 -11.98 -22.90
N THR A 161 -8.29 -11.69 -21.60
CA THR A 161 -7.97 -12.74 -20.59
C THR A 161 -8.77 -12.68 -19.28
N ALA A 162 -9.61 -11.67 -19.04
CA ALA A 162 -10.45 -11.55 -17.82
C ALA A 162 -9.71 -11.66 -16.47
N LEU A 163 -8.38 -11.69 -16.48
CA LEU A 163 -7.50 -11.71 -15.32
C LEU A 163 -6.75 -10.38 -15.27
N ASP A 164 -6.73 -9.76 -14.09
CA ASP A 164 -5.91 -8.58 -13.84
C ASP A 164 -4.44 -8.99 -13.89
N MET A 165 -3.74 -8.58 -14.96
CA MET A 165 -2.29 -8.76 -15.03
C MET A 165 -1.62 -7.71 -14.13
N PRO A 166 -0.58 -8.09 -13.35
CA PRO A 166 0.14 -7.11 -12.56
C PRO A 166 0.75 -6.03 -13.46
N LEU A 167 0.84 -4.80 -12.96
CA LEU A 167 1.52 -3.69 -13.63
C LEU A 167 2.98 -4.06 -13.92
N THR A 168 3.64 -4.65 -12.93
CA THR A 168 4.98 -5.23 -13.04
C THR A 168 5.15 -6.31 -12.00
N SER A 169 6.19 -7.13 -12.18
CA SER A 169 6.56 -8.15 -11.20
C SER A 169 8.06 -8.34 -11.14
N TRP A 170 8.54 -8.78 -9.98
CA TRP A 170 9.91 -9.24 -9.80
C TRP A 170 9.94 -10.43 -8.85
N THR A 171 10.97 -11.25 -8.95
CA THR A 171 11.13 -12.45 -8.13
C THR A 171 12.40 -12.35 -7.30
N VAL A 172 12.29 -12.62 -6.00
CA VAL A 172 13.41 -12.73 -5.06
C VAL A 172 13.35 -14.11 -4.42
N GLY A 173 14.34 -14.97 -4.71
CA GLY A 173 14.28 -16.38 -4.34
C GLY A 173 13.07 -17.06 -4.99
N ASP A 174 12.26 -17.74 -4.18
CA ASP A 174 11.03 -18.40 -4.64
C ASP A 174 9.78 -17.52 -4.50
N THR A 175 9.94 -16.21 -4.28
CA THR A 175 8.82 -15.27 -4.07
C THR A 175 8.73 -14.25 -5.20
N THR A 176 7.57 -14.20 -5.84
CA THR A 176 7.21 -13.23 -6.88
C THR A 176 6.32 -12.14 -6.28
N TYR A 177 6.71 -10.89 -6.48
CA TYR A 177 5.98 -9.69 -6.06
C TYR A 177 5.23 -9.14 -7.26
N ASN A 178 3.90 -9.17 -7.21
CA ASN A 178 3.00 -8.70 -8.26
C ASN A 178 2.42 -7.34 -7.88
N VAL A 179 2.80 -6.31 -8.62
CA VAL A 179 2.30 -4.96 -8.37
C VAL A 179 0.91 -4.82 -8.97
N PHE A 180 -0.10 -4.65 -8.12
CA PHE A 180 -1.48 -4.42 -8.58
C PHE A 180 -1.83 -2.93 -8.65
N ALA A 181 -1.17 -2.09 -7.85
CA ALA A 181 -1.40 -0.66 -7.85
C ALA A 181 -0.16 0.15 -7.46
N ILE A 182 -0.08 1.38 -7.97
CA ILE A 182 0.92 2.40 -7.68
C ILE A 182 0.18 3.69 -7.32
N ALA A 183 0.40 4.21 -6.12
CA ALA A 183 -0.03 5.54 -5.71
C ALA A 183 1.09 6.55 -5.99
N SER A 184 0.77 7.67 -6.64
CA SER A 184 1.74 8.72 -6.98
C SER A 184 1.16 10.11 -6.80
N GLY A 185 1.98 11.07 -6.38
CA GLY A 185 1.56 12.46 -6.19
C GLY A 185 1.30 13.12 -7.53
N SER A 186 0.24 13.92 -7.64
CA SER A 186 -0.04 14.72 -8.83
C SER A 186 0.71 16.05 -8.78
N VAL A 187 1.33 16.44 -9.90
CA VAL A 187 1.49 17.86 -10.23
C VAL A 187 0.46 18.18 -11.31
N SER A 188 -0.60 18.91 -10.97
CA SER A 188 -1.57 19.52 -11.90
C SER A 188 -1.68 18.87 -13.30
N ALA A 189 -2.65 17.96 -13.48
CA ALA A 189 -3.11 17.31 -14.71
C ALA A 189 -2.06 16.57 -15.58
N PRO A 190 -2.35 15.34 -16.07
CA PRO A 190 -1.51 14.70 -17.08
C PRO A 190 -1.53 15.57 -18.35
N PRO A 191 -0.48 15.58 -19.19
CA PRO A 191 -0.58 16.21 -20.50
C PRO A 191 -1.81 15.67 -21.22
N ALA A 192 -2.69 16.58 -21.65
CA ALA A 192 -3.90 16.22 -22.37
C ALA A 192 -3.54 15.25 -23.51
N PRO A 193 -4.38 14.23 -23.78
CA PRO A 193 -4.16 13.38 -24.95
C PRO A 193 -4.00 14.26 -26.19
N PRO A 194 -3.10 13.91 -27.13
CA PRO A 194 -2.93 14.71 -28.34
C PRO A 194 -4.30 14.86 -29.00
N THR A 195 -4.79 16.11 -29.07
CA THR A 195 -6.01 16.44 -29.80
C THR A 195 -5.87 15.83 -31.18
N PRO A 196 -6.78 14.95 -31.64
CA PRO A 196 -6.70 14.42 -32.98
C PRO A 196 -6.71 15.60 -33.94
N GLU A 197 -5.58 15.79 -34.62
CA GLU A 197 -5.40 16.83 -35.62
C GLU A 197 -6.51 16.61 -36.65
N ARG A 198 -7.52 17.48 -36.61
CA ARG A 198 -8.61 17.46 -37.58
C ARG A 198 -7.98 17.83 -38.92
N LYS A 199 -7.52 16.83 -39.67
CA LYS A 199 -7.13 17.01 -41.07
C LYS A 199 -8.29 17.72 -41.73
N ALA A 200 -8.07 18.97 -42.12
CA ALA A 200 -9.01 19.71 -42.91
C ALA A 200 -9.22 18.92 -44.20
N SER A 201 -10.38 18.28 -44.34
CA SER A 201 -10.87 17.85 -45.65
C SER A 201 -11.07 19.11 -46.47
N LEU A 202 -10.04 19.48 -47.25
CA LEU A 202 -10.20 20.30 -48.43
C LEU A 202 -11.01 19.47 -49.42
N LEU A 203 -12.31 19.70 -49.44
CA LEU A 203 -13.16 19.35 -50.56
C LEU A 203 -12.71 20.22 -51.74
N PHE A 204 -12.16 19.56 -52.76
CA PHE A 204 -12.16 20.06 -54.14
C PHE A 204 -13.43 19.58 -54.82
#